data_AF-A0A3S7KJ58-F1
#
_entry.id   AF-A0A3S7KJ58-F1
#
_cell.length_a   1.000
_cell.length_b   1.000
_cell.length_c   1.000
_cell.angle_alpha   90.00
_cell.angle_beta   90.00
_cell.angle_gamma   90.00
#
_symmetry.space_group_name_H-M   'P 1'
#
loop_
_entity.id
_entity.type
_entity.pdbx_description
1 polymer ?
#
loop_
_entity_poly.entity_id
_entity_poly.type
_entity_poly.pdbx_seq_one_letter_code
_entity_poly.pdbx_strand_id
1 'polypeptide(L)'
;MSTTRYPYLFATLGEAANALPDELAQPLETTLAAQQADDGITLLGNLRRIRQVDAADGQPLQRNGRSAGQCMALARINRANAGLTVLLELLHASERVRADGDEAQQVGNDVREGLLLACRGLSEYVDVQVHAA
;
A
#
# COMPACT_ATOMS: atom_id res chain seq x y z
N MET A 1 -23.32 17.21 12.49
CA MET A 1 -22.74 16.16 11.63
C MET A 1 -23.79 15.06 11.53
N SER A 2 -24.46 14.95 10.38
CA SER A 2 -25.55 13.99 10.22
C SER A 2 -24.96 12.59 10.12
N THR A 3 -25.29 11.71 11.06
CA THR A 3 -24.88 10.30 11.01
C THR A 3 -25.70 9.60 9.93
N THR A 4 -25.04 9.21 8.83
CA THR A 4 -25.69 8.49 7.74
C THR A 4 -26.12 7.09 8.22
N ARG A 5 -27.39 6.71 7.97
CA ARG A 5 -28.01 5.46 8.44
C ARG A 5 -27.29 4.18 7.95
N TYR A 6 -26.66 4.25 6.78
CA TYR A 6 -25.91 3.15 6.16
C TYR A 6 -24.49 3.64 5.80
N PRO A 7 -23.58 3.76 6.79
CA PRO A 7 -22.27 4.36 6.60
C PRO A 7 -21.38 3.60 5.59
N TYR A 8 -21.38 2.26 5.57
CA TYR A 8 -20.53 1.50 4.66
C TYR A 8 -21.03 1.55 3.21
N LEU A 9 -22.35 1.54 3.03
CA LEU A 9 -23.01 1.68 1.74
C LEU A 9 -22.83 3.10 1.17
N PHE A 10 -22.96 4.13 2.01
CA PHE A 10 -22.68 5.51 1.63
C PHE A 10 -21.20 5.74 1.30
N ALA A 11 -20.28 5.12 2.02
CA ALA A 11 -18.86 5.18 1.68
C ALA A 11 -18.55 4.52 0.32
N THR A 12 -19.37 3.56 -0.10
CA THR A 12 -19.19 2.81 -1.37
C THR A 12 -19.87 3.50 -2.55
N LEU A 13 -21.09 4.00 -2.36
CA LEU A 13 -21.95 4.50 -3.44
C LEU A 13 -22.22 6.02 -3.36
N GLY A 14 -21.74 6.70 -2.32
CA GLY A 14 -22.02 8.12 -2.08
C GLY A 14 -23.51 8.39 -1.92
N GLU A 15 -24.00 9.52 -2.44
CA GLU A 15 -25.41 9.90 -2.34
C GLU A 15 -26.37 8.95 -3.07
N ALA A 16 -25.87 8.15 -4.02
CA ALA A 16 -26.69 7.12 -4.69
C ALA A 16 -27.21 6.07 -3.70
N ALA A 17 -26.57 5.91 -2.54
CA ALA A 17 -27.05 5.07 -1.44
C ALA A 17 -28.48 5.45 -0.98
N ASN A 18 -28.85 6.73 -1.08
CA ASN A 18 -30.16 7.22 -0.63
C ASN A 18 -31.31 6.84 -1.58
N ALA A 19 -30.99 6.37 -2.80
CA ALA A 19 -31.97 5.92 -3.77
C ALA A 19 -32.32 4.43 -3.63
N LEU A 20 -31.60 3.68 -2.78
CA LEU A 20 -31.88 2.27 -2.57
C LEU A 20 -33.01 2.08 -1.55
N PRO A 21 -33.96 1.17 -1.82
CA PRO A 21 -34.93 0.73 -0.82
C PRO A 21 -34.22 0.11 0.39
N ASP A 22 -34.75 0.34 1.60
CA ASP A 22 -34.20 -0.19 2.86
C ASP A 22 -34.02 -1.72 2.82
N GLU A 23 -34.93 -2.43 2.15
CA GLU A 23 -34.88 -3.89 1.98
C GLU A 23 -33.63 -4.38 1.24
N LEU A 24 -33.03 -3.55 0.39
CA LEU A 24 -31.77 -3.83 -0.32
C LEU A 24 -30.59 -3.17 0.40
N ALA A 25 -30.76 -1.96 0.91
CA ALA A 25 -29.71 -1.22 1.61
C ALA A 25 -29.24 -1.95 2.88
N GLN A 26 -30.15 -2.54 3.66
CA GLN A 26 -29.82 -3.18 4.92
C GLN A 26 -29.02 -4.49 4.77
N PRO A 27 -29.37 -5.43 3.87
CA PRO A 27 -28.53 -6.61 3.59
C PRO A 27 -27.16 -6.24 3.02
N LEU A 28 -27.10 -5.24 2.13
CA LEU A 28 -25.85 -4.79 1.55
C LEU A 28 -24.95 -4.13 2.61
N GLU A 29 -25.50 -3.26 3.46
CA GLU A 29 -24.78 -2.68 4.59
C GLU A 29 -24.25 -3.77 5.52
N THR A 30 -25.07 -4.76 5.86
CA THR A 30 -24.68 -5.88 6.74
C THR A 30 -23.54 -6.69 6.13
N THR A 31 -23.61 -6.96 4.82
CA THR A 31 -22.57 -7.70 4.11
C THR A 31 -21.27 -6.89 4.04
N LEU A 32 -21.36 -5.59 3.72
CA LEU A 32 -20.21 -4.69 3.69
C LEU A 32 -19.57 -4.53 5.08
N ALA A 33 -20.38 -4.40 6.14
CA ALA A 33 -19.91 -4.35 7.53
C ALA A 33 -19.22 -5.67 7.94
N ALA A 34 -19.79 -6.82 7.56
CA ALA A 34 -19.18 -8.13 7.83
C ALA A 34 -17.86 -8.34 7.08
N GLN A 35 -17.71 -7.78 5.88
CA GLN A 35 -16.44 -7.78 5.14
C GLN A 35 -15.39 -6.86 5.77
N GLN A 36 -15.80 -5.80 6.46
CA GLN A 36 -14.93 -4.92 7.25
C GLN A 36 -14.55 -5.55 8.59
N ALA A 37 -15.39 -6.43 9.14
CA ALA A 37 -15.19 -7.12 10.41
C ALA A 37 -14.15 -8.26 10.37
N ASP A 38 -13.64 -8.65 9.19
CA ASP A 38 -12.49 -9.55 9.05
C ASP A 38 -11.18 -8.79 9.31
N ASP A 39 -11.12 -8.13 10.47
CA ASP A 39 -10.08 -7.21 10.90
C ASP A 39 -8.92 -7.93 11.64
N GLY A 40 -8.91 -9.26 11.57
CA GLY A 40 -7.76 -10.05 12.01
C GLY A 40 -6.57 -9.85 11.09
N ILE A 41 -5.35 -10.05 11.60
CA ILE A 41 -4.15 -10.25 10.77
C ILE A 41 -4.29 -11.62 10.09
N THR A 42 -5.18 -11.72 9.10
CA THR A 42 -5.35 -12.90 8.27
C THR A 42 -4.53 -12.71 7.00
N LEU A 43 -3.98 -13.80 6.44
CA LEU A 43 -3.24 -13.73 5.19
C LEU A 43 -4.08 -13.11 4.07
N LEU A 44 -5.36 -13.48 3.99
CA LEU A 44 -6.28 -12.96 2.99
C LEU A 44 -6.60 -11.47 3.20
N GLY A 45 -6.79 -11.03 4.45
CA GLY A 45 -6.98 -9.62 4.80
C GLY A 45 -5.76 -8.77 4.42
N ASN A 46 -4.55 -9.25 4.73
CA ASN A 46 -3.30 -8.60 4.32
C ASN A 46 -3.14 -8.55 2.80
N LEU A 47 -3.43 -9.65 2.09
CA LEU A 47 -3.36 -9.67 0.62
C LEU A 47 -4.37 -8.71 -0.02
N ARG A 48 -5.57 -8.58 0.54
CA ARG A 48 -6.58 -7.59 0.09
C ARG A 48 -6.09 -6.17 0.30
N ARG A 49 -5.55 -5.85 1.48
CA ARG A 49 -4.92 -4.54 1.80
C ARG A 49 -3.75 -4.20 0.87
N ILE A 50 -2.85 -5.16 0.65
CA ILE A 50 -1.74 -5.04 -0.31
C ILE A 50 -2.27 -4.71 -1.73
N ARG A 51 -3.35 -5.38 -2.17
CA ARG A 51 -3.99 -5.17 -3.47
C ARG A 51 -4.78 -3.86 -3.58
N GLN A 52 -5.35 -3.38 -2.48
CA GLN A 52 -6.02 -2.08 -2.38
C GLN A 52 -5.03 -0.92 -2.28
N VAL A 53 -3.74 -1.24 -2.19
CA VAL A 53 -2.63 -0.29 -2.27
C VAL A 53 -2.62 0.68 -1.09
N ASP A 54 -2.49 0.14 0.11
CA ASP A 54 -2.13 0.96 1.27
C ASP A 54 -0.72 1.55 1.13
N ALA A 55 -0.45 2.66 1.81
CA ALA A 55 0.88 3.23 1.87
C ALA A 55 1.85 2.28 2.62
N ALA A 56 3.12 2.66 2.77
CA ALA A 56 4.14 1.82 3.40
C ALA A 56 3.84 1.49 4.87
N ASP A 57 3.08 2.34 5.56
CA ASP A 57 2.59 2.13 6.93
C ASP A 57 1.38 1.17 7.02
N GLY A 58 0.92 0.66 5.87
CA GLY A 58 -0.26 -0.20 5.79
C GLY A 58 -1.58 0.54 6.00
N GLN A 59 -1.57 1.88 5.95
CA GLN A 59 -2.77 2.70 6.05
C GLN A 59 -3.21 3.22 4.66
N PRO A 60 -4.52 3.34 4.42
CA PRO A 60 -5.03 3.95 3.19
C PRO A 60 -4.69 5.45 3.15
N LEU A 61 -4.30 5.93 1.97
CA LEU A 61 -3.97 7.35 1.79
C LEU A 61 -5.23 8.22 1.85
N GLN A 62 -5.20 9.28 2.65
CA GLN A 62 -6.34 10.21 2.78
C GLN A 62 -6.66 10.88 1.43
N ARG A 63 -7.94 10.87 1.04
CA ARG A 63 -8.46 11.47 -0.20
C ARG A 63 -8.64 12.97 -0.04
N ASN A 64 -7.54 13.70 0.08
CA ASN A 64 -7.52 15.16 0.20
C ASN A 64 -7.78 15.83 -1.16
N GLY A 65 -8.96 15.61 -1.76
CA GLY A 65 -9.34 16.14 -3.09
C GLY A 65 -8.74 15.37 -4.27
N ARG A 66 -8.13 14.21 -4.04
CA ARG A 66 -7.51 13.35 -5.06
C ARG A 66 -8.49 12.26 -5.51
N SER A 67 -8.39 11.87 -6.78
CA SER A 67 -9.11 10.69 -7.28
C SER A 67 -8.59 9.40 -6.63
N ALA A 68 -9.40 8.33 -6.68
CA ALA A 68 -8.97 7.03 -6.17
C ALA A 68 -7.69 6.52 -6.87
N GLY A 69 -7.57 6.74 -8.20
CA GLY A 69 -6.37 6.37 -8.96
C GLY A 69 -5.12 7.11 -8.51
N GLN A 70 -5.23 8.42 -8.25
CA GLN A 70 -4.11 9.23 -7.75
C GLN A 70 -3.67 8.83 -6.34
N CYS A 71 -4.63 8.54 -5.44
CA CYS A 71 -4.32 8.01 -4.12
C CYS A 71 -3.59 6.66 -4.20
N MET A 72 -4.01 5.76 -5.11
CA MET A 72 -3.32 4.50 -5.35
C MET A 72 -1.91 4.70 -5.91
N ALA A 73 -1.73 5.60 -6.87
CA ALA A 73 -0.41 5.92 -7.42
C ALA A 73 0.53 6.45 -6.33
N LEU A 74 0.07 7.38 -5.49
CA LEU A 74 0.83 7.90 -4.36
C LEU A 74 1.19 6.84 -3.32
N ALA A 75 0.27 5.92 -3.01
CA ALA A 75 0.55 4.83 -2.09
C ALA A 75 1.61 3.85 -2.65
N ARG A 76 1.60 3.60 -3.96
CA ARG A 76 2.65 2.81 -4.64
C ARG A 76 4.00 3.52 -4.60
N ILE A 77 4.02 4.83 -4.86
CA ILE A 77 5.24 5.65 -4.73
C ILE A 77 5.78 5.56 -3.32
N ASN A 78 4.92 5.73 -2.31
CA ASN A 78 5.31 5.67 -0.91
C ASN A 78 5.92 4.31 -0.54
N ARG A 79 5.29 3.20 -0.96
CA ARG A 79 5.79 1.85 -0.73
C ARG A 79 7.11 1.56 -1.46
N ALA A 80 7.22 2.00 -2.72
CA ALA A 80 8.43 1.82 -3.52
C ALA A 80 9.61 2.62 -2.94
N ASN A 81 9.36 3.86 -2.51
CA ASN A 81 10.36 4.68 -1.82
C ASN A 81 10.80 4.06 -0.48
N ALA A 82 9.86 3.52 0.31
CA ALA A 82 10.22 2.82 1.55
C ALA A 82 11.10 1.60 1.28
N GLY A 83 10.79 0.79 0.26
CA GLY A 83 11.63 -0.32 -0.16
C GLY A 83 13.01 0.13 -0.65
N LEU A 84 13.07 1.21 -1.44
CA LEU A 84 14.33 1.78 -1.94
C LEU A 84 15.23 2.25 -0.80
N THR A 85 14.69 2.90 0.23
CA THR A 85 15.44 3.31 1.43
C THR A 85 16.12 2.10 2.09
N VAL A 86 15.37 1.03 2.35
CA VAL A 86 15.91 -0.17 2.99
C VAL A 86 17.00 -0.82 2.13
N LEU A 87 16.81 -0.91 0.81
CA LEU A 87 17.83 -1.48 -0.08
C LEU A 87 19.10 -0.64 -0.11
N LEU A 88 19.00 0.69 -0.08
CA LEU A 88 20.14 1.59 0.01
C LEU A 88 20.87 1.48 1.35
N GLU A 89 20.14 1.30 2.45
CA GLU A 89 20.72 1.03 3.77
C GLU A 89 21.50 -0.30 3.78
N LEU A 90 20.96 -1.36 3.17
CA LEU A 90 21.64 -2.63 3.02
C LEU A 90 22.91 -2.51 2.17
N LEU A 91 22.86 -1.78 1.06
CA LEU A 91 24.04 -1.51 0.24
C LEU A 91 25.10 -0.72 1.01
N HIS A 92 24.69 0.30 1.77
CA HIS A 92 25.61 1.08 2.59
C HIS A 92 26.25 0.21 3.70
N ALA A 93 25.46 -0.61 4.40
CA ALA A 93 25.98 -1.55 5.38
C ALA A 93 26.96 -2.55 4.75
N SER A 94 26.61 -3.08 3.58
CA SER A 94 27.47 -3.99 2.81
C SER A 94 28.80 -3.35 2.43
N GLU A 95 28.80 -2.09 1.99
CA GLU A 95 30.03 -1.37 1.67
C GLU A 95 30.89 -1.11 2.91
N ARG A 96 30.31 -0.83 4.07
CA ARG A 96 31.06 -0.69 5.32
C ARG A 96 31.73 -2.00 5.73
N VAL A 97 31.02 -3.12 5.62
CA VAL A 97 31.59 -4.45 5.91
C VAL A 97 32.68 -4.81 4.90
N ARG A 98 32.52 -4.44 3.62
CA ARG A 98 33.54 -4.63 2.59
C ARG A 98 34.81 -3.80 2.84
N ALA A 99 34.65 -2.58 3.35
CA ALA A 99 35.77 -1.67 3.60
C ALA A 99 36.54 -2.00 4.88
N ASP A 100 35.82 -2.27 5.98
CA ASP A 100 36.38 -2.29 7.33
C ASP A 100 36.08 -3.59 8.11
N GLY A 101 35.28 -4.49 7.54
CA GLY A 101 34.73 -5.67 8.23
C GLY A 101 35.45 -6.99 7.93
N ASP A 102 34.98 -8.05 8.59
CA ASP A 102 35.41 -9.43 8.35
C ASP A 102 34.92 -9.92 6.97
N GLU A 103 35.81 -10.53 6.19
CA GLU A 103 35.48 -11.14 4.89
C GLU A 103 34.33 -12.16 5.02
N ALA A 104 34.26 -12.88 6.15
CA ALA A 104 33.17 -13.84 6.41
C ALA A 104 31.79 -13.18 6.59
N GLN A 105 31.73 -11.86 6.78
CA GLN A 105 30.49 -11.08 6.91
C GLN A 105 30.13 -10.36 5.61
N GLN A 106 30.98 -10.39 4.58
CA GLN A 106 30.70 -9.72 3.32
C GLN A 106 29.60 -10.45 2.55
N VAL A 107 28.69 -9.67 1.97
CA VAL A 107 27.71 -10.20 1.02
C VAL A 107 28.37 -10.50 -0.32
N GLY A 108 27.92 -11.58 -0.98
CA GLY A 108 28.39 -11.97 -2.30
C GLY A 108 28.16 -10.89 -3.37
N ASN A 109 28.97 -10.94 -4.43
CA ASN A 109 28.83 -10.01 -5.55
C ASN A 109 27.47 -10.12 -6.23
N ASP A 110 26.95 -11.34 -6.35
CA ASP A 110 25.60 -11.64 -6.85
C ASP A 110 24.50 -10.97 -6.02
N VAL A 111 24.62 -11.01 -4.69
CA VAL A 111 23.67 -10.34 -3.78
C VAL A 111 23.74 -8.83 -3.96
N ARG A 112 24.94 -8.24 -4.00
CA ARG A 112 25.12 -6.79 -4.21
C ARG A 112 24.55 -6.32 -5.55
N GLU A 113 24.81 -7.05 -6.64
CA GLU A 113 24.22 -6.76 -7.95
C GLU A 113 22.70 -6.90 -7.93
N GLY A 114 22.17 -7.93 -7.25
CA GLY A 114 20.73 -8.09 -7.05
C GLY A 114 20.09 -6.91 -6.31
N LEU A 115 20.75 -6.39 -5.28
CA LEU A 115 20.28 -5.20 -4.55
C LEU A 115 20.31 -3.95 -5.44
N LEU A 116 21.37 -3.73 -6.22
CA LEU A 116 21.46 -2.61 -7.18
C LEU A 116 20.37 -2.70 -8.26
N LEU A 117 20.11 -3.89 -8.80
CA LEU A 117 19.05 -4.12 -9.75
C LEU A 117 17.67 -3.86 -9.13
N ALA A 118 17.45 -4.28 -7.89
CA ALA A 118 16.21 -4.02 -7.17
C ALA A 118 16.00 -2.51 -6.91
N CYS A 119 17.05 -1.77 -6.52
CA CYS A 119 17.00 -0.32 -6.40
C CYS A 119 16.55 0.33 -7.72
N ARG A 120 17.20 -0.07 -8.83
CA ARG A 120 16.86 0.43 -10.16
C ARG A 120 15.40 0.14 -10.52
N GLY A 121 14.94 -1.09 -10.32
CA GLY A 121 13.56 -1.48 -10.61
C GLY A 121 12.53 -0.70 -9.79
N LEU A 122 12.81 -0.43 -8.51
CA LEU A 122 11.94 0.41 -7.68
C LEU A 122 11.94 1.86 -8.15
N SER A 123 13.09 2.42 -8.54
CA SER A 123 13.16 3.78 -9.10
C SER A 123 12.40 3.90 -10.42
N GLU A 124 12.55 2.95 -11.33
CA GLU A 124 11.79 2.90 -12.60
C GLU A 124 10.28 2.77 -12.32
N TYR A 125 9.90 1.97 -11.33
CA TYR A 125 8.50 1.85 -10.92
C TYR A 125 7.93 3.15 -10.34
N VAL A 126 8.70 3.88 -9.52
CA VAL A 126 8.30 5.20 -9.01
C VAL A 126 8.02 6.16 -10.17
N ASP A 127 8.88 6.20 -11.18
CA ASP A 127 8.70 7.06 -12.36
C ASP A 127 7.37 6.76 -13.07
N VAL A 128 7.04 5.49 -13.27
CA VAL A 128 5.74 5.07 -13.83
C VAL A 128 4.56 5.56 -12.99
N GLN A 129 4.66 5.49 -11.66
CA GLN A 129 3.57 5.92 -10.78
C GLN A 129 3.44 7.44 -10.67
N VAL A 130 4.52 8.20 -10.78
CA VAL A 130 4.48 9.67 -10.75
C VAL A 130 3.59 10.23 -11.85
N HIS A 131 3.61 9.61 -13.04
CA HIS A 131 2.73 10.00 -14.15
C HIS A 131 1.25 9.69 -13.90
N ALA A 132 0.93 8.84 -12.92
CA ALA A 132 -0.43 8.43 -12.55
C ALA A 132 -0.96 9.07 -11.26
N ALA A 133 -0.11 9.80 -10.52
CA ALA A 133 -0.40 10.46 -9.25
C ALA A 133 -0.95 11.88 -9.43
#